data_AF-A0A935RLX1-F1
#
_entry.id   AF-A0A935RLX1-F1
#
_cell.length_a   1.000
_cell.length_b   1.000
_cell.length_c   1.000
_cell.angle_alpha   90.00
_cell.angle_beta   90.00
_cell.angle_gamma   90.00
#
_symmetry.space_group_name_H-M   'P 1'
#
loop_
_entity.id
_entity.type
_entity.pdbx_description
1 polymer ?
#
loop_
_entity_poly.entity_id
_entity_poly.type
_entity_poly.pdbx_seq_one_letter_code
_entity_poly.pdbx_strand_id
1 'polypeptide(L)'
;MLHEILTYVTTPCPAYVRRMRYLFDIIALRGRYHRNRAAWRPHLENTRAFLLAAADRCERRDAVAVYGAGLLLDVPLAELAARFKEVYLLDIVFLREVRWKARRYGNVTLVQHDTTNVAEALCHGIRQGSRELPEPSPAPPECVRRADLVISLNLLSQLALMPRHYAGRKIDELDEQQLDAWCGRIVDAHLELLRSLDHHVCMVVDHTYEKRDKSGAIVHTGTTVYDRTLPEPDATWNWNLAPLGENDRTLSTGLLVGAWHLR
;
A
#
# COMPACT_ATOMS: atom_id res chain seq x y z
N MET A 1 15.87 -10.31 -13.92
CA MET A 1 15.40 -11.63 -14.39
C MET A 1 15.81 -12.79 -13.48
N LEU A 2 17.07 -13.26 -13.44
CA LEU A 2 17.44 -14.45 -12.61
C LEU A 2 17.22 -14.26 -11.10
N HIS A 3 17.65 -13.13 -10.54
CA HIS A 3 17.44 -12.81 -9.12
C HIS A 3 15.94 -12.67 -8.76
N GLU A 4 15.12 -12.15 -9.68
CA GLU A 4 13.67 -12.01 -9.49
C GLU A 4 12.98 -13.37 -9.52
N ILE A 5 13.38 -14.26 -10.42
CA ILE A 5 12.89 -15.65 -10.47
C ILE A 5 13.25 -16.38 -9.16
N LEU A 6 14.50 -16.27 -8.72
CA LEU A 6 14.92 -16.86 -7.45
C LEU A 6 14.13 -16.28 -6.27
N THR A 7 13.95 -14.96 -6.22
CA THR A 7 13.13 -14.30 -5.19
C THR A 7 11.70 -14.83 -5.21
N TYR A 8 11.10 -14.96 -6.41
CA TYR A 8 9.75 -15.47 -6.58
C TYR A 8 9.63 -16.90 -6.05
N VAL A 9 10.51 -17.81 -6.48
CA VAL A 9 10.45 -19.23 -6.09
C VAL A 9 10.73 -19.43 -4.59
N THR A 10 11.62 -18.64 -3.99
CA THR A 10 12.08 -18.86 -2.60
C THR A 10 11.32 -18.05 -1.55
N THR A 11 10.54 -17.03 -1.92
CA THR A 11 9.75 -16.27 -0.95
C THR A 11 8.57 -17.13 -0.46
N PRO A 12 8.49 -17.45 0.84
CA PRO A 12 7.32 -18.13 1.38
C PRO A 12 6.13 -17.16 1.39
N CYS A 13 5.01 -17.59 0.80
CA CYS A 13 3.75 -16.88 0.84
C CYS A 13 2.60 -17.87 0.61
N PRO A 14 1.37 -17.57 1.07
CA PRO A 14 0.20 -18.36 0.75
C PRO A 14 -0.01 -18.51 -0.76
N ALA A 15 -0.69 -19.60 -1.17
CA ALA A 15 -0.92 -19.89 -2.57
C ALA A 15 -1.77 -18.82 -3.28
N TYR A 16 -2.75 -18.22 -2.58
CA TYR A 16 -3.59 -17.16 -3.15
C TYR A 16 -2.78 -15.89 -3.45
N VAL A 17 -1.88 -15.49 -2.54
CA VAL A 17 -0.96 -14.34 -2.71
C VAL A 17 -0.13 -14.49 -3.98
N ARG A 18 0.41 -15.70 -4.21
CA ARG A 18 1.18 -16.01 -5.42
C ARG A 18 0.31 -16.00 -6.69
N ARG A 19 -0.86 -16.64 -6.62
CA ARG A 19 -1.79 -16.79 -7.76
C ARG A 19 -2.35 -15.45 -8.23
N MET A 20 -2.69 -14.57 -7.28
CA MET A 20 -3.17 -13.21 -7.54
C MET A 20 -2.05 -12.23 -7.86
N ARG A 21 -0.79 -12.69 -7.94
CA ARG A 21 0.39 -11.92 -8.37
C ARG A 21 0.88 -10.84 -7.40
N TYR A 22 0.41 -10.79 -6.15
CA TYR A 22 0.97 -9.90 -5.13
C TYR A 22 2.50 -10.05 -4.98
N LEU A 23 3.00 -11.30 -4.95
CA LEU A 23 4.44 -11.54 -4.87
C LEU A 23 5.19 -11.04 -6.12
N PHE A 24 4.57 -11.13 -7.29
CA PHE A 24 5.16 -10.58 -8.51
C PHE A 24 5.23 -9.05 -8.42
N ASP A 25 4.15 -8.42 -7.96
CA ASP A 25 4.02 -6.97 -7.88
C ASP A 25 5.08 -6.36 -6.94
N ILE A 26 5.25 -6.89 -5.73
CA ILE A 26 6.27 -6.39 -4.79
C ILE A 26 7.71 -6.57 -5.32
N ILE A 27 7.98 -7.64 -6.10
CA ILE A 27 9.27 -7.83 -6.76
C ILE A 27 9.47 -6.80 -7.89
N ALA A 28 8.42 -6.53 -8.66
CA ALA A 28 8.45 -5.51 -9.71
C ALA A 28 8.64 -4.10 -9.13
N LEU A 29 7.97 -3.79 -8.01
CA LEU A 29 8.12 -2.55 -7.26
C LEU A 29 9.57 -2.31 -6.84
N ARG A 30 10.26 -3.35 -6.37
CA ARG A 30 11.69 -3.29 -6.03
C ARG A 30 12.54 -2.90 -7.25
N GLY A 31 12.27 -3.50 -8.42
CA GLY A 31 12.95 -3.15 -9.66
C GLY A 31 12.71 -1.69 -10.09
N ARG A 32 11.46 -1.23 -9.99
CA ARG A 32 11.08 0.17 -10.27
C ARG A 32 11.79 1.14 -9.34
N TYR A 33 11.81 0.85 -8.04
CA TYR A 33 12.55 1.66 -7.07
C TYR A 33 14.03 1.75 -7.42
N HIS A 34 14.69 0.66 -7.77
CA HIS A 34 16.12 0.69 -8.11
C HIS A 34 16.43 1.61 -9.29
N ARG A 35 15.58 1.60 -10.33
CA ARG A 35 15.74 2.50 -11.49
C ARG A 35 15.40 3.95 -11.18
N ASN A 36 14.42 4.17 -10.30
CA ASN A 36 13.84 5.50 -10.05
C ASN A 36 14.21 6.08 -8.69
N ARG A 37 15.21 5.53 -8.01
CA ARG A 37 15.59 5.91 -6.64
C ARG A 37 15.80 7.42 -6.47
N ALA A 38 16.42 8.06 -7.45
CA ALA A 38 16.66 9.50 -7.42
C ALA A 38 15.35 10.30 -7.54
N ALA A 39 14.44 9.89 -8.43
CA ALA A 39 13.14 10.53 -8.64
C ALA A 39 12.18 10.30 -7.46
N TRP A 40 12.28 9.15 -6.78
CA TRP A 40 11.42 8.79 -5.65
C TRP A 40 11.91 9.36 -4.32
N ARG A 41 13.18 9.77 -4.21
CA ARG A 41 13.77 10.24 -2.96
C ARG A 41 12.94 11.33 -2.25
N PRO A 42 12.47 12.40 -2.92
CA PRO A 42 11.68 13.43 -2.25
C PRO A 42 10.39 12.88 -1.64
N HIS A 43 9.70 11.98 -2.36
CA HIS A 43 8.51 11.31 -1.83
C HIS A 43 8.86 10.49 -0.58
N LEU A 44 9.91 9.67 -0.62
CA LEU A 44 10.31 8.85 0.53
C LEU A 44 10.72 9.70 1.76
N GLU A 45 11.39 10.82 1.54
CA GLU A 45 11.80 11.75 2.60
C GLU A 45 10.60 12.46 3.22
N ASN A 46 9.68 12.99 2.40
CA ASN A 46 8.45 13.63 2.87
C ASN A 46 7.57 12.65 3.64
N THR A 47 7.38 11.43 3.11
CA THR A 47 6.61 10.39 3.78
C THR A 47 7.22 10.07 5.15
N ARG A 48 8.52 9.79 5.23
CA ARG A 48 9.19 9.50 6.52
C ARG A 48 9.08 10.66 7.51
N ALA A 49 9.30 11.89 7.06
CA ALA A 49 9.18 13.07 7.92
C ALA A 49 7.77 13.19 8.51
N PHE A 50 6.74 12.98 7.68
CA PHE A 50 5.35 13.01 8.13
C PHE A 50 5.05 11.89 9.15
N LEU A 51 5.52 10.66 8.91
CA LEU A 51 5.34 9.54 9.85
C LEU A 51 6.04 9.79 11.19
N LEU A 52 7.22 10.40 11.18
CA LEU A 52 7.94 10.75 12.42
C LEU A 52 7.24 11.88 13.18
N ALA A 53 6.70 12.88 12.48
CA ALA A 53 5.86 13.90 13.10
C ALA A 53 4.62 13.28 13.75
N ALA A 54 3.97 12.30 13.10
CA ALA A 54 2.86 11.56 13.69
C ALA A 54 3.29 10.80 14.97
N ALA A 55 4.42 10.08 14.91
CA ALA A 55 4.98 9.37 16.05
C ALA A 55 5.33 10.30 17.22
N ASP A 56 5.80 11.52 16.92
CA ASP A 56 6.17 12.48 17.94
C ASP A 56 4.96 13.13 18.65
N ARG A 57 3.76 13.03 18.06
CA ARG A 57 2.48 13.45 18.68
C ARG A 57 1.93 12.46 19.70
N CYS A 58 2.38 11.20 19.68
CA CYS A 58 1.88 10.17 20.59
C CYS A 58 2.45 10.36 22.01
N GLU A 59 1.56 10.59 22.98
CA GLU A 59 1.91 10.65 24.40
C GLU A 59 2.39 9.29 24.93
N ARG A 60 1.65 8.24 24.59
CA ARG A 60 2.01 6.84 24.85
C ARG A 60 2.70 6.26 23.63
N ARG A 61 3.76 5.49 23.86
CA ARG A 61 4.60 4.88 22.81
C ARG A 61 4.81 3.38 23.08
N ASP A 62 3.75 2.70 23.46
CA ASP A 62 3.76 1.26 23.67
C ASP A 62 3.80 0.52 22.32
N ALA A 63 2.99 0.93 21.34
CA ALA A 63 2.98 0.25 20.04
C ALA A 63 2.67 1.17 18.85
N VAL A 64 3.32 0.90 17.71
CA VAL A 64 2.96 1.45 16.40
C VAL A 64 2.67 0.32 15.43
N ALA A 65 1.62 0.45 14.63
CA ALA A 65 1.26 -0.50 13.58
C ALA A 65 1.28 0.17 12.21
N VAL A 66 1.96 -0.43 11.22
CA VAL A 66 2.12 0.13 9.86
C VAL A 66 1.51 -0.82 8.83
N TYR A 67 0.34 -0.45 8.31
CA TYR A 67 -0.26 -1.06 7.12
C TYR A 67 0.46 -0.64 5.85
N GLY A 68 0.74 -1.59 4.97
CA GLY A 68 1.45 -1.33 3.71
C GLY A 68 2.96 -1.17 3.91
N ALA A 69 3.55 -1.94 4.83
CA ALA A 69 4.98 -1.83 5.13
C ALA A 69 5.89 -2.15 3.92
N GLY A 70 5.42 -2.98 2.98
CA GLY A 70 6.04 -3.25 1.70
C GLY A 70 7.53 -3.56 1.78
N LEU A 71 8.32 -2.81 1.01
CA LEU A 71 9.79 -2.95 0.93
C LEU A 71 10.54 -2.14 2.01
N LEU A 72 9.82 -1.48 2.92
CA LEU A 72 10.35 -0.54 3.91
C LEU A 72 11.11 0.63 3.27
N LEU A 73 10.62 1.14 2.14
CA LEU A 73 11.29 2.24 1.42
C LEU A 73 11.04 3.58 2.08
N ASP A 74 9.84 3.79 2.61
CA ASP A 74 9.31 5.00 3.23
C ASP A 74 8.97 4.80 4.72
N VAL A 75 9.11 3.58 5.25
CA VAL A 75 9.04 3.31 6.69
C VAL A 75 10.36 3.73 7.36
N PRO A 76 10.35 4.71 8.30
CA PRO A 76 11.52 5.08 9.08
C PRO A 76 11.74 4.07 10.22
N LEU A 77 12.12 2.83 9.84
CA LEU A 77 12.10 1.67 10.74
C LEU A 77 12.98 1.85 11.99
N ALA A 78 14.19 2.40 11.83
CA ALA A 78 15.12 2.57 12.95
C ALA A 78 14.56 3.56 13.97
N GLU A 79 13.98 4.64 13.45
CA GLU A 79 13.42 5.73 14.21
C GLU A 79 12.12 5.34 14.92
N LEU A 80 11.28 4.50 14.30
CA LEU A 80 10.10 3.92 14.94
C LEU A 80 10.49 2.90 16.01
N ALA A 81 11.45 2.01 15.73
CA ALA A 81 11.95 1.03 16.69
C ALA A 81 12.61 1.68 17.91
N ALA A 82 13.17 2.88 17.77
CA ALA A 82 13.71 3.65 18.88
C ALA A 82 12.64 4.40 19.69
N ARG A 83 11.47 4.70 19.08
CA ARG A 83 10.39 5.48 19.71
C ARG A 83 9.36 4.62 20.43
N PHE A 84 9.06 3.44 19.90
CA PHE A 84 7.99 2.57 20.39
C PHE A 84 8.53 1.29 21.03
N LYS A 85 7.85 0.80 22.07
CA LYS A 85 8.18 -0.49 22.69
C LYS A 85 7.95 -1.65 21.73
N GLU A 86 6.94 -1.57 20.87
CA GLU A 86 6.60 -2.56 19.85
C GLU A 86 6.33 -1.87 18.50
N VAL A 87 6.84 -2.46 17.42
CA VAL A 87 6.61 -2.02 16.04
C VAL A 87 6.03 -3.18 15.23
N TYR A 88 4.80 -3.03 14.78
CA TYR A 88 4.13 -4.02 13.93
C TYR A 88 4.13 -3.54 12.48
N LEU A 89 4.69 -4.35 11.59
CA LEU A 89 4.70 -4.11 10.16
C LEU A 89 3.74 -5.08 9.50
N LEU A 90 2.71 -4.54 8.84
CA LEU A 90 1.63 -5.30 8.23
C LEU A 90 1.72 -5.21 6.71
N ASP A 91 1.72 -6.37 6.07
CA ASP A 91 1.67 -6.49 4.61
C ASP A 91 1.16 -7.88 4.23
N ILE A 92 0.57 -8.02 3.04
CA ILE A 92 0.12 -9.32 2.53
C ILE A 92 1.30 -10.26 2.21
N VAL A 93 2.50 -9.70 1.94
CA VAL A 93 3.70 -10.48 1.67
C VAL A 93 4.99 -9.74 2.04
N PHE A 94 5.91 -10.45 2.69
CA PHE A 94 7.24 -9.92 3.01
C PHE A 94 8.35 -10.67 2.26
N LEU A 95 9.11 -9.92 1.45
CA LEU A 95 10.33 -10.41 0.83
C LEU A 95 11.41 -10.70 1.87
N ARG A 96 12.36 -11.57 1.51
CA ARG A 96 13.41 -12.02 2.42
C ARG A 96 14.24 -10.87 2.97
N GLU A 97 14.60 -9.88 2.16
CA GLU A 97 15.34 -8.69 2.58
C GLU A 97 14.59 -7.86 3.63
N VAL A 98 13.26 -7.79 3.58
CA VAL A 98 12.43 -7.10 4.58
C VAL A 98 12.48 -7.86 5.90
N ARG A 99 12.38 -9.19 5.84
CA ARG A 99 12.53 -10.07 7.01
C ARG A 99 13.91 -9.91 7.67
N TRP A 100 14.97 -9.79 6.88
CA TRP A 100 16.32 -9.53 7.40
C TRP A 100 16.46 -8.15 8.05
N LYS A 101 15.91 -7.10 7.43
CA LYS A 101 15.91 -5.75 8.02
C LYS A 101 15.16 -5.71 9.35
N ALA A 102 13.97 -6.32 9.42
CA ALA A 102 13.16 -6.36 10.63
C ALA A 102 13.86 -7.08 11.78
N ARG A 103 14.51 -8.23 11.52
CA ARG A 103 15.26 -9.02 12.52
C ARG A 103 16.41 -8.28 13.21
N ARG A 104 16.83 -7.13 12.69
CA ARG A 104 17.85 -6.29 13.34
C ARG A 104 17.34 -5.58 14.58
N TYR A 105 16.02 -5.56 14.80
CA TYR A 105 15.36 -4.88 15.90
C TYR A 105 14.59 -5.91 16.72
N GLY A 106 14.83 -5.95 18.04
CA GLY A 106 14.22 -6.92 18.94
C GLY A 106 12.72 -6.70 19.17
N ASN A 107 12.21 -5.51 18.83
CA ASN A 107 10.84 -5.06 19.01
C ASN A 107 10.06 -4.89 17.71
N VAL A 108 10.55 -5.44 16.59
CA VAL A 108 9.86 -5.35 15.30
C VAL A 108 9.24 -6.69 14.94
N THR A 109 7.92 -6.72 14.78
CA THR A 109 7.15 -7.90 14.39
C THR A 109 6.56 -7.72 13.00
N LEU A 110 6.80 -8.69 12.11
CA LEU A 110 6.15 -8.77 10.80
C LEU A 110 4.84 -9.55 10.91
N VAL A 111 3.74 -8.93 10.52
CA VAL A 111 2.40 -9.52 10.55
C VAL A 111 1.91 -9.66 9.11
N GLN A 112 1.87 -10.90 8.61
CA GLN A 112 1.32 -11.14 7.27
C GLN A 112 -0.21 -10.98 7.33
N HIS A 113 -0.75 -9.98 6.63
CA HIS A 113 -2.15 -9.60 6.77
C HIS A 113 -2.69 -9.00 5.46
N ASP A 114 -3.81 -9.55 4.96
CA ASP A 114 -4.63 -8.90 3.94
C ASP A 114 -5.54 -7.89 4.65
N THR A 115 -5.31 -6.60 4.39
CA THR A 115 -6.06 -5.52 5.05
C THR A 115 -7.54 -5.49 4.63
N THR A 116 -7.87 -6.06 3.47
CA THR A 116 -9.21 -6.04 2.90
C THR A 116 -10.02 -7.30 3.23
N ASN A 117 -9.33 -8.40 3.59
CA ASN A 117 -9.85 -9.77 3.61
C ASN A 117 -10.50 -10.25 2.30
N VAL A 118 -10.20 -9.59 1.17
CA VAL A 118 -10.78 -9.92 -0.14
C VAL A 118 -9.96 -10.97 -0.88
N ALA A 119 -8.63 -10.95 -0.76
CA ALA A 119 -7.76 -11.69 -1.67
C ALA A 119 -7.95 -13.21 -1.54
N GLU A 120 -7.95 -13.73 -0.32
CA GLU A 120 -8.15 -15.16 -0.09
C GLU A 120 -9.56 -15.60 -0.46
N ALA A 121 -10.58 -14.85 -0.03
CA ALA A 121 -11.99 -15.13 -0.31
C ALA A 121 -12.26 -15.18 -1.82
N LEU A 122 -11.79 -14.19 -2.57
CA LEU A 122 -11.94 -14.13 -4.03
C LEU A 122 -11.22 -15.29 -4.71
N CYS A 123 -9.96 -15.54 -4.33
CA CYS A 123 -9.18 -16.62 -4.92
C CYS A 123 -9.80 -17.99 -4.64
N HIS A 124 -10.37 -18.20 -3.46
CA HIS A 124 -11.01 -19.45 -3.07
C HIS A 124 -12.36 -19.63 -3.78
N GLY A 125 -13.22 -18.61 -3.75
CA GLY A 125 -14.54 -18.63 -4.39
C GLY A 125 -14.47 -18.95 -5.88
N ILE A 126 -13.60 -18.24 -6.62
CA ILE A 126 -13.39 -18.51 -8.05
C ILE A 126 -12.91 -19.96 -8.30
N ARG A 127 -12.07 -20.51 -7.43
CA ARG A 127 -11.61 -21.90 -7.55
C ARG A 127 -12.70 -22.93 -7.27
N GLN A 128 -13.73 -22.55 -6.53
CA GLN A 128 -14.91 -23.37 -6.29
C GLN A 128 -16.02 -23.13 -7.32
N GLY A 129 -15.78 -22.26 -8.31
CA GLY A 129 -16.73 -21.96 -9.38
C GLY A 129 -17.66 -20.78 -9.07
N SER A 130 -17.48 -20.08 -7.93
CA SER A 130 -18.22 -18.84 -7.68
C SER A 130 -17.80 -17.75 -8.65
N ARG A 131 -18.78 -16.97 -9.11
CA ARG A 131 -18.62 -15.76 -9.91
C ARG A 131 -18.95 -14.50 -9.13
N GLU A 132 -19.21 -14.63 -7.83
CA GLU A 132 -19.53 -13.52 -6.96
C GLU A 132 -18.26 -12.82 -6.47
N LEU A 133 -18.35 -11.50 -6.37
CA LEU A 133 -17.31 -10.68 -5.77
C LEU A 133 -17.51 -10.68 -4.25
N PRO A 134 -16.52 -11.07 -3.44
CA PRO A 134 -16.66 -11.02 -1.99
C PRO A 134 -16.70 -9.58 -1.50
N GLU A 135 -17.57 -9.28 -0.54
CA GLU A 135 -17.58 -7.97 0.11
C GLU A 135 -16.32 -7.78 0.97
N PRO A 136 -15.72 -6.57 0.96
CA PRO A 136 -14.58 -6.28 1.82
C PRO A 136 -15.00 -6.34 3.28
N SER A 137 -14.20 -7.01 4.11
CA SER A 137 -14.45 -7.12 5.55
C SER A 137 -13.15 -6.90 6.32
N PRO A 138 -12.59 -5.68 6.32
CA PRO A 138 -11.36 -5.38 7.05
C PRO A 138 -11.53 -5.71 8.54
N ALA A 139 -10.63 -6.53 9.07
CA ALA A 139 -10.62 -6.88 10.49
C ALA A 139 -9.24 -6.53 11.05
N PRO A 140 -9.12 -5.49 11.90
CA PRO A 140 -7.82 -5.10 12.42
C PRO A 140 -7.27 -6.23 13.29
N PRO A 141 -6.01 -6.65 13.14
CA PRO A 141 -5.40 -7.59 14.07
C PRO A 141 -5.21 -6.93 15.44
N GLU A 142 -4.99 -7.76 16.46
CA GLU A 142 -4.91 -7.28 17.85
C GLU A 142 -3.80 -6.25 18.07
N CYS A 143 -2.68 -6.38 17.34
CA CYS A 143 -1.60 -5.40 17.39
C CYS A 143 -2.01 -4.00 16.88
N VAL A 144 -2.97 -3.92 15.95
CA VAL A 144 -3.51 -2.65 15.45
C VAL A 144 -4.48 -2.06 16.46
N ARG A 145 -5.36 -2.88 17.04
CA ARG A 145 -6.31 -2.45 18.09
C ARG A 145 -5.65 -1.96 19.38
N ARG A 146 -4.37 -2.28 19.58
CA ARG A 146 -3.59 -1.90 20.76
C ARG A 146 -2.53 -0.85 20.47
N ALA A 147 -2.37 -0.45 19.21
CA ALA A 147 -1.36 0.51 18.83
C ALA A 147 -1.74 1.92 19.25
N ASP A 148 -0.79 2.69 19.76
CA ASP A 148 -0.98 4.11 20.05
C ASP A 148 -0.96 4.95 18.76
N LEU A 149 -0.30 4.42 17.71
CA LEU A 149 -0.27 4.98 16.37
C LEU A 149 -0.52 3.89 15.32
N VAL A 150 -1.50 4.11 14.45
CA VAL A 150 -1.73 3.28 13.27
C VAL A 150 -1.40 4.08 12.01
N ILE A 151 -0.56 3.52 11.15
CA ILE A 151 -0.11 4.15 9.92
C ILE A 151 -0.68 3.38 8.73
N SER A 152 -1.42 4.02 7.84
CA SER A 152 -1.76 3.50 6.51
C SER A 152 -0.88 4.15 5.47
N LEU A 153 0.06 3.38 4.92
CA LEU A 153 1.19 3.92 4.15
C LEU A 153 1.08 3.59 2.67
N ASN A 154 0.73 4.60 1.85
CA ASN A 154 0.66 4.51 0.38
C ASN A 154 -0.13 3.29 -0.13
N LEU A 155 -1.17 2.90 0.61
CA LEU A 155 -1.86 1.63 0.43
C LEU A 155 -3.20 1.80 -0.31
N LEU A 156 -3.90 2.92 -0.11
CA LEU A 156 -5.31 3.06 -0.50
C LEU A 156 -5.56 2.83 -2.00
N SER A 157 -4.71 3.39 -2.87
CA SER A 157 -4.75 3.21 -4.33
C SER A 157 -4.43 1.78 -4.78
N GLN A 158 -3.78 0.99 -3.93
CA GLN A 158 -3.26 -0.34 -4.24
C GLN A 158 -4.17 -1.47 -3.76
N LEU A 159 -5.02 -1.22 -2.74
CA LEU A 159 -5.87 -2.23 -2.10
C LEU A 159 -6.69 -3.06 -3.11
N ALA A 160 -7.30 -2.38 -4.08
CA ALA A 160 -8.17 -3.00 -5.07
C ALA A 160 -7.43 -3.47 -6.34
N LEU A 161 -6.14 -3.14 -6.52
CA LEU A 161 -5.43 -3.36 -7.78
C LEU A 161 -5.33 -4.85 -8.16
N MET A 162 -4.83 -5.69 -7.25
CA MET A 162 -4.71 -7.13 -7.49
C MET A 162 -6.07 -7.86 -7.47
N PRO A 163 -7.01 -7.55 -6.54
CA PRO A 163 -8.37 -8.09 -6.60
C PRO A 163 -9.08 -7.79 -7.92
N ARG A 164 -9.04 -6.53 -8.39
CA ARG A 164 -9.61 -6.12 -9.68
C ARG A 164 -9.02 -6.90 -10.84
N HIS A 165 -7.69 -6.94 -10.93
CA HIS A 165 -7.02 -7.64 -12.03
C HIS A 165 -7.33 -9.14 -12.03
N TYR A 166 -7.44 -9.75 -10.84
CA TYR A 166 -7.76 -11.17 -10.74
C TYR A 166 -9.22 -11.45 -11.11
N ALA A 167 -10.17 -10.66 -10.60
CA ALA A 167 -11.60 -10.79 -10.90
C ALA A 167 -11.89 -10.59 -12.40
N GLY A 168 -11.45 -9.48 -12.99
CA GLY A 168 -11.70 -9.17 -14.41
C GLY A 168 -11.03 -10.14 -15.39
N ARG A 169 -10.07 -10.96 -14.94
CA ARG A 169 -9.47 -12.04 -15.75
C ARG A 169 -10.13 -13.40 -15.57
N LYS A 170 -10.99 -13.54 -14.57
CA LYS A 170 -11.51 -14.85 -14.12
C LYS A 170 -13.02 -14.92 -14.08
N ILE A 171 -13.72 -13.79 -14.18
CA ILE A 171 -15.17 -13.71 -14.23
C ILE A 171 -15.49 -12.90 -15.48
N ASP A 172 -15.95 -13.58 -16.53
CA ASP A 172 -16.12 -13.00 -17.87
C ASP A 172 -17.39 -12.12 -17.93
N GLU A 173 -18.31 -12.33 -16.98
CA GLU A 173 -19.60 -11.65 -16.87
C GLU A 173 -19.52 -10.27 -16.20
N LEU A 174 -18.36 -9.90 -15.63
CA LEU A 174 -18.19 -8.61 -14.96
C LEU A 174 -17.92 -7.50 -15.97
N ASP A 175 -18.75 -6.46 -15.93
CA ASP A 175 -18.46 -5.22 -16.62
C ASP A 175 -17.55 -4.29 -15.78
N GLU A 176 -17.02 -3.25 -16.43
CA GLU A 176 -16.13 -2.27 -15.79
C GLU A 176 -16.82 -1.50 -14.67
N GLN A 177 -18.13 -1.25 -14.78
CA GLN A 177 -18.90 -0.50 -13.77
C GLN A 177 -19.05 -1.32 -12.48
N GLN A 178 -19.34 -2.62 -12.59
CA GLN A 178 -19.41 -3.55 -11.47
C GLN A 178 -18.06 -3.69 -10.78
N LEU A 179 -16.97 -3.78 -11.57
CA LEU A 179 -15.61 -3.81 -11.03
C LEU A 179 -15.26 -2.51 -10.31
N ASP A 180 -15.52 -1.36 -10.91
CA ASP A 180 -15.28 -0.04 -10.29
C ASP A 180 -16.06 0.11 -8.98
N ALA A 181 -17.36 -0.23 -8.98
CA ALA A 181 -18.20 -0.14 -7.79
C ALA A 181 -17.67 -1.04 -6.66
N TRP A 182 -17.23 -2.26 -6.97
CA TRP A 182 -16.64 -3.16 -5.98
C TRP A 182 -15.29 -2.68 -5.47
N CYS A 183 -14.44 -2.16 -6.35
CA CYS A 183 -13.16 -1.59 -5.94
C CYS A 183 -13.33 -0.34 -5.05
N GLY A 184 -14.35 0.49 -5.35
CA GLY A 184 -14.75 1.60 -4.49
C GLY A 184 -15.15 1.14 -3.09
N ARG A 185 -15.92 0.05 -2.97
CA ARG A 185 -16.26 -0.53 -1.65
C ARG A 185 -15.03 -1.01 -0.88
N ILE A 186 -14.00 -1.56 -1.56
CA ILE A 186 -12.75 -1.95 -0.91
C ILE A 186 -12.04 -0.73 -0.29
N VAL A 187 -11.99 0.37 -1.03
CA VAL A 187 -11.42 1.65 -0.57
C VAL A 187 -12.22 2.21 0.60
N ASP A 188 -13.55 2.22 0.51
CA ASP A 188 -14.43 2.71 1.57
C ASP A 188 -14.28 1.93 2.86
N ALA A 189 -14.33 0.60 2.79
CA ALA A 189 -14.21 -0.26 3.96
C ALA A 189 -12.90 -0.03 4.71
N HIS A 190 -11.79 0.24 4.00
CA HIS A 190 -10.52 0.59 4.63
C HIS A 190 -10.54 1.97 5.27
N LEU A 191 -11.12 2.97 4.61
CA LEU A 191 -11.29 4.31 5.19
C LEU A 191 -12.19 4.28 6.43
N GLU A 192 -13.27 3.51 6.40
CA GLU A 192 -14.16 3.27 7.54
C GLU A 192 -13.43 2.58 8.68
N LEU A 193 -12.63 1.53 8.39
CA LEU A 193 -11.76 0.90 9.37
C LEU A 193 -10.86 1.95 10.05
N LEU A 194 -10.12 2.74 9.27
CA LEU A 194 -9.21 3.75 9.83
C LEU A 194 -9.95 4.77 10.72
N ARG A 195 -11.14 5.23 10.31
CA ARG A 195 -11.96 6.17 11.09
C ARG A 195 -12.59 5.54 12.34
N SER A 196 -12.76 4.22 12.35
CA SER A 196 -13.33 3.47 13.48
C SER A 196 -12.33 3.26 14.62
N LEU A 197 -11.04 3.45 14.37
CA LEU A 197 -10.01 3.32 15.39
C LEU A 197 -10.07 4.50 16.38
N ASP A 198 -9.89 4.19 17.66
CA ASP A 198 -9.87 5.17 18.75
C ASP A 198 -8.45 5.74 19.02
N HIS A 199 -7.51 5.48 18.11
CA HIS A 199 -6.09 5.82 18.26
C HIS A 199 -5.67 6.93 17.29
N HIS A 200 -4.45 7.45 17.45
CA HIS A 200 -3.86 8.29 16.43
C HIS A 200 -3.69 7.49 15.15
N VAL A 201 -4.23 8.01 14.06
CA VAL A 201 -4.08 7.40 12.75
C VAL A 201 -3.34 8.36 11.82
N CYS A 202 -2.33 7.86 11.15
CA CYS A 202 -1.60 8.58 10.11
C CYS A 202 -1.88 7.90 8.78
N MET A 203 -2.27 8.66 7.77
CA MET A 203 -2.57 8.13 6.45
C MET A 203 -1.77 8.88 5.39
N VAL A 204 -1.14 8.16 4.47
CA VAL A 204 -0.44 8.72 3.30
C VAL A 204 -0.99 8.03 2.05
N VAL A 205 -1.46 8.81 1.08
CA VAL A 205 -2.17 8.28 -0.11
C VAL A 205 -1.80 9.10 -1.33
N ASP A 206 -1.40 8.42 -2.41
CA ASP A 206 -1.53 8.97 -3.75
C ASP A 206 -3.01 8.93 -4.17
N HIS A 207 -3.61 10.08 -4.43
CA HIS A 207 -5.04 10.20 -4.72
C HIS A 207 -5.33 10.75 -6.13
N THR A 208 -4.31 11.21 -6.84
CA THR A 208 -4.43 11.73 -8.21
C THR A 208 -3.17 11.39 -8.98
N TYR A 209 -3.31 11.09 -10.26
CA TYR A 209 -2.19 10.92 -11.18
C TYR A 209 -2.27 11.94 -12.32
N GLU A 210 -1.10 12.37 -12.76
CA GLU A 210 -0.92 13.26 -13.90
C GLU A 210 0.04 12.62 -14.89
N LYS A 211 -0.30 12.67 -16.18
CA LYS A 211 0.66 12.40 -17.25
C LYS A 211 1.13 13.71 -17.85
N ARG A 212 2.44 13.88 -17.94
CA ARG A 212 3.09 15.08 -18.49
C ARG A 212 3.92 14.75 -19.70
N ASP A 213 3.85 15.58 -20.72
CA ASP A 213 4.66 15.45 -21.92
C ASP A 213 6.12 15.92 -21.70
N LYS A 214 6.92 15.93 -22.77
CA LYS A 214 8.33 16.36 -22.72
C LYS A 214 8.53 17.83 -22.37
N SER A 215 7.51 18.68 -22.57
CA SER A 215 7.54 20.10 -22.19
C SER A 215 7.15 20.31 -20.72
N GLY A 216 6.63 19.28 -20.04
CA GLY A 216 6.13 19.34 -18.67
C GLY A 216 4.65 19.67 -18.58
N ALA A 217 3.95 19.86 -19.71
CA ALA A 217 2.53 20.13 -19.77
C ALA A 217 1.73 18.88 -19.38
N ILE A 218 0.71 19.07 -18.54
CA ILE A 218 -0.23 18.00 -18.17
C ILE A 218 -1.11 17.71 -19.38
N VAL A 219 -1.05 16.48 -19.88
CA VAL A 219 -1.87 16.02 -21.01
C VAL A 219 -3.03 15.15 -20.57
N HIS A 220 -2.95 14.58 -19.37
CA HIS A 220 -3.99 13.71 -18.82
C HIS A 220 -3.92 13.72 -17.29
N THR A 221 -5.08 13.65 -16.66
CA THR A 221 -5.22 13.55 -15.20
C THR A 221 -6.29 12.53 -14.84
N GLY A 222 -6.22 11.98 -13.64
CA GLY A 222 -7.26 11.12 -13.10
C GLY A 222 -7.06 10.79 -11.63
N THR A 223 -8.03 10.09 -11.07
CA THR A 223 -8.03 9.61 -9.68
C THR A 223 -7.36 8.25 -9.56
N THR A 224 -6.69 8.00 -8.44
CA THR A 224 -6.17 6.68 -8.03
C THR A 224 -7.02 6.03 -6.94
N VAL A 225 -8.08 6.70 -6.49
CA VAL A 225 -8.98 6.27 -5.40
C VAL A 225 -10.44 6.22 -5.86
N TYR A 226 -10.65 5.91 -7.15
CA TYR A 226 -11.97 5.87 -7.79
C TYR A 226 -12.72 7.20 -7.62
N ASP A 227 -14.04 7.17 -7.50
CA ASP A 227 -14.93 8.33 -7.36
C ASP A 227 -14.94 8.94 -5.93
N ARG A 228 -13.94 8.62 -5.08
CA ARG A 228 -13.88 9.11 -3.70
C ARG A 228 -13.20 10.45 -3.59
N THR A 229 -13.83 11.35 -2.85
CA THR A 229 -13.26 12.62 -2.45
C THR A 229 -12.67 12.47 -1.05
N LEU A 230 -11.37 12.72 -0.92
CA LEU A 230 -10.69 12.79 0.36
C LEU A 230 -10.78 14.24 0.90
N PRO A 231 -10.79 14.42 2.24
CA PRO A 231 -10.69 15.76 2.82
C PRO A 231 -9.35 16.42 2.45
N GLU A 232 -9.26 17.73 2.63
CA GLU A 232 -8.00 18.46 2.44
C GLU A 232 -6.88 17.82 3.29
N PRO A 233 -5.70 17.54 2.70
CA PRO A 233 -4.60 16.93 3.42
C PRO A 233 -3.85 17.94 4.30
N ASP A 234 -3.32 17.47 5.42
CA ASP A 234 -2.44 18.25 6.29
C ASP A 234 -1.09 18.56 5.61
N ALA A 235 -0.66 17.69 4.68
CA ALA A 235 0.50 17.91 3.84
C ALA A 235 0.32 17.29 2.46
N THR A 236 0.88 17.93 1.44
CA THR A 236 0.84 17.42 0.06
C THR A 236 2.18 17.56 -0.64
N TRP A 237 2.51 16.61 -1.51
CA TRP A 237 3.67 16.67 -2.36
C TRP A 237 3.48 15.85 -3.65
N ASN A 238 4.30 16.16 -4.65
CA ASN A 238 4.36 15.40 -5.89
C ASN A 238 5.33 14.21 -5.76
N TRP A 239 4.91 13.05 -6.23
CA TRP A 239 5.76 11.89 -6.43
C TRP A 239 5.96 11.64 -7.92
N ASN A 240 7.19 11.80 -8.41
CA ASN A 240 7.54 11.43 -9.79
C ASN A 240 7.66 9.89 -9.90
N LEU A 241 6.51 9.24 -10.08
CA LEU A 241 6.36 7.80 -10.07
C LEU A 241 7.10 7.13 -11.24
N ALA A 242 6.95 7.68 -12.45
CA ALA A 242 7.58 7.18 -13.67
C ALA A 242 8.07 8.36 -14.52
N PRO A 243 9.34 8.76 -14.39
CA PRO A 243 9.96 9.75 -15.27
C PRO A 243 9.91 9.32 -16.75
N LEU A 244 10.15 10.28 -17.65
CA LEU A 244 10.28 10.00 -19.09
C LEU A 244 11.24 8.83 -19.35
N GLY A 245 10.78 7.85 -20.10
CA GLY A 245 11.53 6.65 -20.46
C GLY A 245 11.35 5.46 -19.50
N GLU A 246 10.72 5.61 -18.34
CA GLU A 246 10.43 4.46 -17.45
C GLU A 246 9.30 3.60 -18.00
N ASN A 247 8.13 4.21 -18.27
CA ASN A 247 6.97 3.52 -18.84
C ASN A 247 6.71 3.94 -20.29
N ASP A 248 6.99 5.19 -20.64
CA ASP A 248 6.74 5.77 -21.95
C ASP A 248 7.86 6.77 -22.30
N ARG A 249 8.28 6.84 -23.58
CA ARG A 249 9.37 7.72 -24.03
C ARG A 249 8.95 9.19 -24.19
N THR A 250 7.65 9.45 -24.13
CA THR A 250 7.01 10.75 -24.42
C THR A 250 6.21 11.27 -23.24
N LEU A 251 5.78 10.39 -22.34
CA LEU A 251 5.02 10.74 -21.15
C LEU A 251 5.74 10.34 -19.86
N SER A 252 5.71 11.23 -18.89
CA SER A 252 6.02 10.92 -17.49
C SER A 252 4.72 10.80 -16.69
N THR A 253 4.74 10.02 -15.61
CA THR A 253 3.64 9.90 -14.67
C THR A 253 4.06 10.44 -13.31
N GLY A 254 3.36 11.48 -12.86
CA GLY A 254 3.42 11.99 -11.49
C GLY A 254 2.18 11.56 -10.70
N LEU A 255 2.32 11.47 -9.38
CA LEU A 255 1.23 11.27 -8.44
C LEU A 255 1.19 12.45 -7.48
N LEU A 256 -0.01 12.95 -7.19
CA LEU A 256 -0.23 13.87 -6.09
C LEU A 256 -0.51 13.03 -4.83
N VAL A 257 0.34 13.22 -3.82
CA VAL A 257 0.27 12.53 -2.55
C VAL A 257 -0.28 13.50 -1.50
N GLY A 258 -1.27 13.04 -0.76
CA GLY A 258 -1.77 13.68 0.44
C GLY A 258 -1.37 12.89 1.68
N ALA A 259 -1.23 13.58 2.80
CA ALA A 259 -1.03 12.97 4.10
C ALA A 259 -1.94 13.62 5.15
N TRP A 260 -2.48 12.79 6.04
CA TRP A 260 -3.47 13.16 7.04
C TRP A 260 -3.10 12.61 8.42
N HIS A 261 -3.31 13.42 9.45
CA HIS A 261 -3.50 12.97 10.82
C HIS A 261 -5.00 12.82 11.08
N LEU A 262 -5.44 11.60 11.26
CA LEU A 262 -6.80 11.25 11.61
C LEU A 262 -6.82 11.00 13.13
N ARG A 263 -7.42 11.93 13.87
CA ARG A 263 -7.51 11.98 15.34
C ARG A 263 -6.17 12.09 16.08
#